data_AF-A0A1G1W9H4-F1
#
_entry.id   AF-A0A1G1W9H4-F1
#
_cell.length_a   1.000
_cell.length_b   1.000
_cell.length_c   1.000
_cell.angle_alpha   90.00
_cell.angle_beta   90.00
_cell.angle_gamma   90.00
#
_symmetry.space_group_name_H-M   'P 1'
#
loop_
_entity.id
_entity.type
_entity.pdbx_description
1 polymer ?
#
loop_
_entity_poly.entity_id
_entity_poly.type
_entity_poly.pdbx_seq_one_letter_code
_entity_poly.pdbx_strand_id
1 'polypeptide(L)'
;MSFLSKLFNFNKSAVGRSYRSAVNSVDRQKILDRWKVIEELKITGKPSAFKEAVIEADKLVDFALSCIYPSVGVSVERLKQAKELFISDKQDYENLWYAHKIRNELVHKVGFDLPSIEAKNILDYFKKALEIIGGL
;
A
#
# COMPACT_ATOMS: atom_id res chain seq x y z
N MET A 1 -6.76 -31.82 -37.39
CA MET A 1 -5.95 -30.74 -36.77
C MET A 1 -6.88 -29.77 -36.05
N SER A 2 -7.20 -30.01 -34.77
CA SER A 2 -7.66 -28.98 -33.82
C SER A 2 -7.74 -29.61 -32.43
N PHE A 3 -6.58 -29.84 -31.84
CA PHE A 3 -6.43 -29.99 -30.40
C PHE A 3 -5.60 -28.78 -30.00
N LEU A 4 -6.21 -27.77 -29.38
CA LEU A 4 -5.58 -26.72 -28.55
C LEU A 4 -6.53 -25.52 -28.39
N SER A 5 -7.68 -25.72 -27.75
CA SER A 5 -8.52 -24.59 -27.26
C SER A 5 -9.06 -24.79 -25.84
N LYS A 6 -8.45 -25.69 -25.06
CA LYS A 6 -8.82 -25.94 -23.66
C LYS A 6 -7.63 -25.80 -22.72
N LEU A 7 -7.05 -24.62 -22.65
CA LEU A 7 -6.26 -24.17 -21.51
C LEU A 7 -6.30 -22.64 -21.53
N PHE A 8 -6.32 -22.00 -20.37
CA PHE A 8 -6.62 -20.57 -20.15
C PHE A 8 -8.11 -20.21 -20.04
N ASN A 9 -8.79 -20.85 -19.09
CA ASN A 9 -9.82 -20.15 -18.32
C ASN A 9 -9.33 -20.00 -16.88
N PHE A 10 -8.29 -19.19 -16.67
CA PHE A 10 -7.85 -18.81 -15.32
C PHE A 10 -8.90 -17.86 -14.75
N ASN A 11 -9.64 -18.37 -13.77
CA ASN A 11 -10.67 -17.66 -13.03
C ASN A 11 -10.02 -16.48 -12.29
N LYS A 12 -10.07 -15.27 -12.88
CA LYS A 12 -9.44 -14.02 -12.39
C LYS A 12 -9.85 -13.63 -10.95
N SER A 13 -10.89 -14.24 -10.41
CA SER A 13 -11.46 -13.96 -9.09
C SER A 13 -10.97 -14.88 -7.97
N ALA A 14 -10.11 -15.87 -8.25
CA ALA A 14 -9.56 -16.76 -7.21
C ALA A 14 -8.31 -16.17 -6.52
N VAL A 15 -7.42 -15.54 -7.27
CA VAL A 15 -6.14 -15.02 -6.75
C VAL A 15 -6.35 -13.87 -5.73
N GLY A 16 -7.23 -12.91 -6.04
CA GLY A 16 -7.56 -11.80 -5.13
C GLY A 16 -8.32 -12.22 -3.86
N ARG A 17 -8.97 -13.40 -3.85
CA ARG A 17 -9.64 -13.94 -2.65
C ARG A 17 -8.69 -14.60 -1.67
N SER A 18 -7.57 -15.17 -2.15
CA SER A 18 -6.61 -15.89 -1.30
C SER A 18 -5.83 -14.94 -0.38
N TYR A 19 -5.45 -13.75 -0.86
CA TYR A 19 -4.64 -12.80 -0.07
C TYR A 19 -5.44 -12.00 0.95
N ARG A 20 -6.73 -11.73 0.69
CA ARG A 20 -7.64 -11.11 1.70
C ARG A 20 -7.76 -11.94 2.99
N SER A 21 -7.42 -13.23 2.95
CA SER A 21 -7.41 -14.10 4.12
C SER A 21 -6.13 -13.99 4.96
N ALA A 22 -5.06 -13.34 4.46
CA ALA A 22 -3.77 -13.29 5.16
C ALA A 22 -3.73 -12.22 6.26
N VAL A 23 -4.43 -11.09 6.06
CA VAL A 23 -4.63 -10.09 7.11
C VAL A 23 -5.81 -10.54 7.97
N ASN A 24 -5.52 -11.02 9.19
CA ASN A 24 -6.55 -11.45 10.12
C ASN A 24 -7.41 -10.26 10.61
N SER A 25 -8.53 -10.56 11.28
CA SER A 25 -9.48 -9.53 11.75
C SER A 25 -8.89 -8.55 12.76
N VAL A 26 -7.96 -9.00 13.60
CA VAL A 26 -7.29 -8.17 14.62
C VAL A 26 -6.36 -7.15 13.95
N ASP A 27 -5.54 -7.61 13.00
CA ASP A 27 -4.64 -6.75 12.25
C ASP A 27 -5.40 -5.76 11.36
N ARG A 28 -6.52 -6.19 10.77
CA ARG A 28 -7.42 -5.30 10.02
C ARG A 28 -7.97 -4.18 10.89
N GLN A 29 -8.45 -4.50 12.11
CA GLN A 29 -8.96 -3.48 13.03
C GLN A 29 -7.86 -2.47 13.40
N LYS A 30 -6.65 -2.96 13.66
CA LYS A 30 -5.49 -2.10 13.92
C LYS A 30 -5.16 -1.20 12.72
N ILE A 31 -5.24 -1.72 11.50
CA ILE A 31 -5.03 -0.93 10.27
C ILE A 31 -6.11 0.16 10.15
N LEU A 32 -7.38 -0.17 10.35
CA LEU A 32 -8.48 0.78 10.32
C LEU A 32 -8.31 1.91 11.34
N ASP A 33 -7.97 1.57 12.59
CA ASP A 33 -7.83 2.57 13.64
C ASP A 33 -6.61 3.47 13.41
N ARG A 34 -5.51 2.93 12.89
CA ARG A 34 -4.35 3.73 12.50
C ARG A 34 -4.63 4.61 11.28
N TRP A 35 -5.41 4.13 10.31
CA TRP A 35 -5.79 4.92 9.16
C TRP A 35 -6.66 6.12 9.54
N LYS A 36 -7.56 5.99 10.53
CA LYS A 36 -8.34 7.13 11.05
C LYS A 36 -7.45 8.25 11.57
N VAL A 37 -6.40 7.92 12.32
CA VAL A 37 -5.42 8.91 12.82
C VAL A 37 -4.70 9.60 11.67
N ILE A 38 -4.34 8.87 10.61
CA ILE A 38 -3.72 9.44 9.40
C ILE A 38 -4.68 10.43 8.71
N GLU A 39 -5.98 10.11 8.64
CA GLU A 39 -6.99 11.02 8.08
C GLU A 39 -7.16 12.28 8.94
N GLU A 40 -7.09 12.19 10.27
CA GLU A 40 -7.10 13.35 11.17
C GLU A 40 -5.88 14.28 10.94
N LEU A 41 -4.69 13.70 10.74
CA LEU A 41 -3.48 14.45 10.36
C LEU A 41 -3.66 15.14 8.99
N LYS A 42 -4.24 14.43 8.01
CA LYS A 42 -4.56 14.97 6.67
C LYS A 42 -5.51 16.17 6.76
N ILE A 43 -6.53 16.10 7.62
CA ILE A 43 -7.52 17.17 7.85
C ILE A 43 -6.89 18.40 8.50
N THR A 44 -5.95 18.20 9.44
CA THR A 44 -5.26 19.30 10.14
C THR A 44 -4.56 20.27 9.17
N GLY A 45 -4.13 19.79 8.00
CA GLY A 45 -3.75 20.63 6.85
C GLY A 45 -2.44 21.41 7.01
N LYS A 46 -1.65 21.15 8.04
CA LYS A 46 -0.34 21.80 8.27
C LYS A 46 0.79 21.00 7.61
N PRO A 47 1.87 21.63 7.13
CA PRO A 47 2.99 20.91 6.50
C PRO A 47 3.59 19.80 7.35
N SER A 48 3.76 20.02 8.66
CA SER A 48 4.27 18.98 9.58
C SER A 48 3.32 17.79 9.70
N ALA A 49 2.01 18.03 9.75
CA ALA A 49 0.99 16.98 9.82
C ALA A 49 0.94 16.16 8.53
N PHE A 50 1.12 16.79 7.36
CA PHE A 50 1.24 16.05 6.10
C PHE A 50 2.49 15.16 6.05
N LYS A 51 3.63 15.67 6.54
CA LYS A 51 4.87 14.90 6.63
C LYS A 51 4.69 13.67 7.52
N GLU A 52 4.09 13.87 8.70
CA GLU A 52 3.79 12.79 9.64
C GLU A 52 2.81 11.77 9.04
N ALA A 53 1.71 12.23 8.43
CA ALA A 53 0.72 11.38 7.80
C ALA A 53 1.32 10.48 6.71
N VAL A 54 2.18 11.02 5.84
CA VAL A 54 2.84 10.26 4.77
C VAL A 54 3.80 9.21 5.33
N ILE A 55 4.54 9.54 6.39
CA ILE A 55 5.45 8.60 7.05
C ILE A 55 4.66 7.47 7.73
N GLU A 56 3.60 7.80 8.46
CA GLU A 56 2.76 6.80 9.15
C GLU A 56 1.98 5.93 8.16
N ALA A 57 1.52 6.47 7.04
CA ALA A 57 0.85 5.71 6.00
C ALA A 57 1.77 4.65 5.35
N ASP A 58 3.02 5.00 5.04
CA ASP A 58 3.99 4.03 4.50
C ASP A 58 4.31 2.92 5.52
N LYS A 59 4.52 3.27 6.79
CA LYS A 59 4.70 2.29 7.87
C LYS A 59 3.51 1.35 8.00
N LEU A 60 2.30 1.87 7.85
CA LEU A 60 1.08 1.08 7.96
C LEU A 60 0.93 0.12 6.79
N VAL A 61 1.30 0.54 5.58
CA VAL A 61 1.39 -0.37 4.42
C VAL A 61 2.44 -1.46 4.66
N ASP A 62 3.63 -1.10 5.15
CA ASP A 62 4.66 -2.08 5.46
C ASP A 62 4.20 -3.09 6.54
N PHE A 63 3.48 -2.62 7.56
CA PHE A 63 2.85 -3.49 8.54
C PHE A 63 1.87 -4.47 7.87
N ALA A 64 0.97 -3.99 7.01
CA ALA A 64 0.02 -4.85 6.29
C ALA A 64 0.73 -5.88 5.39
N LEU A 65 1.80 -5.47 4.71
CA LEU A 65 2.63 -6.36 3.90
C LEU A 65 3.41 -7.36 4.76
N SER A 66 3.84 -6.99 5.98
CA SER A 66 4.51 -7.91 6.90
C SER A 66 3.61 -9.05 7.37
N CYS A 67 2.30 -8.81 7.48
CA CYS A 67 1.32 -9.87 7.74
C CYS A 67 1.24 -10.88 6.59
N ILE A 68 1.44 -10.43 5.34
CA ILE A 68 1.39 -11.29 4.14
C ILE A 68 2.73 -11.99 3.88
N TYR A 69 3.83 -11.28 4.10
CA TYR A 69 5.20 -11.73 3.82
C TYR A 69 6.04 -11.77 5.12
N PRO A 70 5.69 -12.60 6.11
CA PRO A 70 6.32 -12.59 7.43
C PRO A 70 7.79 -13.03 7.42
N SER A 71 8.22 -13.79 6.40
CA SER A 71 9.62 -14.22 6.23
C SER A 71 10.53 -13.14 5.62
N VAL A 72 9.97 -12.03 5.15
CA VAL A 72 10.73 -10.95 4.51
C VAL A 72 11.00 -9.86 5.54
N GLY A 73 12.27 -9.67 5.92
CA GLY A 73 12.67 -8.75 6.98
C GLY A 73 12.69 -7.27 6.57
N VAL A 74 12.87 -6.99 5.27
CA VAL A 74 13.11 -5.64 4.75
C VAL A 74 11.87 -5.09 4.06
N SER A 75 11.46 -3.86 4.43
CA SER A 75 10.23 -3.23 3.91
C SER A 75 10.21 -3.08 2.39
N VAL A 76 11.32 -2.63 1.80
CA VAL A 76 11.46 -2.49 0.33
C VAL A 76 11.33 -3.84 -0.36
N GLU A 77 11.81 -4.93 0.24
CA GLU A 77 11.68 -6.27 -0.33
C GLU A 77 10.24 -6.77 -0.26
N ARG A 78 9.52 -6.51 0.85
CA ARG A 78 8.07 -6.77 0.93
C ARG A 78 7.33 -5.99 -0.14
N LEU A 79 7.66 -4.72 -0.33
CA LEU A 79 7.05 -3.89 -1.36
C LEU A 79 7.32 -4.45 -2.78
N LYS A 80 8.52 -4.94 -3.07
CA LYS A 80 8.82 -5.60 -4.35
C LYS A 80 7.97 -6.86 -4.55
N GLN A 81 7.82 -7.70 -3.53
CA GLN A 81 6.97 -8.90 -3.59
C GLN A 81 5.49 -8.56 -3.71
N ALA A 82 5.05 -7.47 -3.09
CA ALA A 82 3.68 -7.00 -3.14
C ALA A 82 3.17 -6.76 -4.57
N LYS A 83 4.05 -6.58 -5.56
CA LYS A 83 3.68 -6.50 -6.99
C LYS A 83 2.74 -7.61 -7.45
N GLU A 84 2.88 -8.81 -6.88
CA GLU A 84 2.02 -9.97 -7.15
C GLU A 84 0.56 -9.79 -6.68
N LEU A 85 0.31 -8.84 -5.77
CA LEU A 85 -1.04 -8.48 -5.29
C LEU A 85 -1.77 -7.53 -6.27
N PHE A 86 -1.04 -6.84 -7.15
CA PHE A 86 -1.57 -5.80 -8.05
C PHE A 86 -1.69 -6.26 -9.51
N ILE A 87 -1.94 -7.55 -9.76
CA ILE A 87 -1.94 -8.13 -11.12
C ILE A 87 -2.98 -7.46 -12.03
N SER A 88 -4.14 -7.09 -11.49
CA SER A 88 -5.20 -6.41 -12.23
C SER A 88 -4.98 -4.90 -12.36
N ASP A 89 -4.16 -4.32 -11.47
CA ASP A 89 -4.09 -2.88 -11.24
C ASP A 89 -2.62 -2.43 -11.16
N LYS A 90 -1.86 -2.70 -12.24
CA LYS A 90 -0.41 -2.38 -12.29
C LYS A 90 -0.10 -0.93 -11.98
N GLN A 91 -0.99 0.00 -12.34
CA GLN A 91 -0.82 1.42 -12.03
C GLN A 91 -0.85 1.69 -10.52
N ASP A 92 -1.68 0.98 -9.77
CA ASP A 92 -1.76 1.16 -8.31
C ASP A 92 -0.48 0.67 -7.61
N TYR A 93 0.19 -0.34 -8.14
CA TYR A 93 1.54 -0.72 -7.70
C TYR A 93 2.57 0.38 -7.97
N GLU A 94 2.58 0.95 -9.19
CA GLU A 94 3.52 2.02 -9.53
C GLU A 94 3.26 3.28 -8.69
N ASN A 95 1.99 3.59 -8.40
CA ASN A 95 1.57 4.66 -7.51
C ASN A 95 2.07 4.42 -6.07
N LEU A 96 1.92 3.20 -5.54
CA LEU A 96 2.47 2.83 -4.23
C LEU A 96 4.00 2.93 -4.20
N TRP A 97 4.67 2.46 -5.25
CA TRP A 97 6.13 2.55 -5.36
C TRP A 97 6.61 4.01 -5.40
N TYR A 98 5.90 4.86 -6.14
CA TYR A 98 6.14 6.29 -6.16
C TYR A 98 5.92 6.93 -4.79
N ALA A 99 4.83 6.58 -4.10
CA ALA A 99 4.52 7.04 -2.75
C ALA A 99 5.64 6.71 -1.75
N HIS A 100 6.15 5.48 -1.79
CA HIS A 100 7.28 5.04 -0.97
C HIS A 100 8.55 5.86 -1.24
N LYS A 101 8.87 6.13 -2.52
CA LYS A 101 10.03 6.98 -2.87
C LYS A 101 9.90 8.39 -2.32
N ILE A 102 8.73 9.02 -2.45
CA ILE A 102 8.48 10.36 -1.89
C ILE A 102 8.65 10.35 -0.37
N ARG A 103 8.15 9.32 0.32
CA ARG A 103 8.38 9.15 1.76
C ARG A 103 9.88 9.04 2.08
N ASN A 104 10.66 8.28 1.30
CA ASN A 104 12.10 8.16 1.50
C ASN A 104 12.82 9.51 1.30
N GLU A 105 12.48 10.28 0.27
CA GLU A 105 13.01 11.64 0.08
C GLU A 105 12.68 12.53 1.29
N LEU A 106 11.47 12.46 1.81
CA LEU A 106 11.00 13.24 2.95
C LEU A 106 11.84 12.97 4.22
N VAL A 107 12.28 11.73 4.43
CA VAL A 107 13.08 11.34 5.60
C VAL A 107 14.59 11.60 5.40
N HIS A 108 15.11 11.37 4.19
CA HIS A 108 16.56 11.35 3.97
C HIS A 108 17.13 12.59 3.30
N LYS A 109 16.33 13.38 2.58
CA LYS A 109 16.82 14.54 1.85
C LYS A 109 16.64 15.82 2.65
N VAL A 110 17.77 16.48 2.93
CA VAL A 110 17.80 17.78 3.62
C VAL A 110 17.09 18.83 2.77
N GLY A 111 16.17 19.59 3.38
CA GLY A 111 15.45 20.66 2.71
C GLY A 111 14.36 20.19 1.75
N PHE A 112 14.01 18.89 1.73
CA PHE A 112 12.88 18.43 0.95
C PHE A 112 11.57 18.99 1.53
N ASP A 113 10.85 19.73 0.68
CA ASP A 113 9.51 20.21 0.99
C ASP A 113 8.48 19.44 0.17
N LEU A 114 7.42 18.98 0.83
CA LEU A 114 6.37 18.20 0.21
C LEU A 114 5.13 19.11 0.06
N PRO A 115 4.78 19.52 -1.17
CA PRO A 115 3.59 20.33 -1.39
C PRO A 115 2.33 19.62 -0.88
N SER A 116 1.41 20.37 -0.27
CA SER A 116 0.22 19.78 0.36
C SER A 116 -0.69 19.02 -0.61
N ILE A 117 -0.74 19.44 -1.88
CA ILE A 117 -1.49 18.72 -2.94
C ILE A 117 -0.83 17.37 -3.19
N GLU A 118 0.49 17.34 -3.31
CA GLU A 118 1.25 16.11 -3.52
C GLU A 118 1.11 15.17 -2.31
N ALA A 119 1.20 15.70 -1.08
CA ALA A 119 0.97 14.91 0.12
C ALA A 119 -0.40 14.22 0.12
N LYS A 120 -1.47 14.91 -0.31
CA LYS A 120 -2.81 14.32 -0.42
C LYS A 120 -2.85 13.18 -1.44
N ASN A 121 -2.26 13.37 -2.62
CA ASN A 121 -2.17 12.33 -3.65
C ASN A 121 -1.43 11.09 -3.12
N ILE A 122 -0.29 11.29 -2.45
CA ILE A 122 0.52 10.24 -1.86
C ILE A 122 -0.25 9.44 -0.81
N LEU A 123 -1.01 10.13 0.05
CA LEU A 123 -1.89 9.48 1.03
C LEU A 123 -3.00 8.67 0.34
N ASP A 124 -3.58 9.16 -0.75
CA ASP A 124 -4.60 8.44 -1.50
C ASP A 124 -4.02 7.17 -2.17
N TYR A 125 -2.77 7.20 -2.63
CA TYR A 125 -2.07 6.01 -3.14
C TYR A 125 -1.84 4.95 -2.05
N PHE A 126 -1.43 5.36 -0.84
CA PHE A 126 -1.31 4.43 0.28
C PHE A 126 -2.66 3.84 0.70
N LYS A 127 -3.72 4.66 0.71
CA LYS A 127 -5.08 4.20 0.98
C LYS A 127 -5.50 3.10 0.00
N LYS A 128 -5.32 3.38 -1.29
CA LYS A 128 -5.68 2.46 -2.37
C LYS A 128 -4.91 1.14 -2.27
N ALA A 129 -3.62 1.21 -1.93
CA ALA A 129 -2.81 0.03 -1.69
C ALA A 129 -3.36 -0.81 -0.52
N LEU A 130 -3.72 -0.19 0.60
CA LEU A 130 -4.30 -0.91 1.75
C LEU A 130 -5.64 -1.59 1.40
N GLU A 131 -6.50 -0.96 0.60
CA GLU A 131 -7.74 -1.57 0.11
C GLU A 131 -7.47 -2.81 -0.75
N ILE A 132 -6.45 -2.77 -1.61
CA ILE A 132 -6.06 -3.89 -2.50
C ILE A 132 -5.46 -5.04 -1.68
N ILE A 133 -4.55 -4.71 -0.76
CA ILE A 133 -3.94 -5.66 0.19
C ILE A 133 -5.02 -6.31 1.09
N GLY A 134 -6.13 -5.61 1.30
CA GLY A 134 -7.22 -6.04 2.16
C GLY A 134 -7.05 -5.60 3.62
N GLY A 135 -6.28 -4.55 3.89
CA GLY A 135 -6.18 -3.90 5.19
C GLY A 135 -7.31 -2.90 5.48
N LEU A 136 -7.93 -2.33 4.43
CA LEU A 136 -9.12 -1.48 4.49
C LEU A 136 -10.35 -2.16 3.86
#